data_AF-A0A6V7XVU5-F1
#
_entry.id   AF-A0A6V7XVU5-F1
#
_cell.length_a   1.000
_cell.length_b   1.000
_cell.length_c   1.000
_cell.angle_alpha   90.00
_cell.angle_beta   90.00
_cell.angle_gamma   90.00
#
_symmetry.space_group_name_H-M   'P 1'
#
loop_
_entity.id
_entity.type
_entity.pdbx_description
1 polymer ?
#
loop_
_entity_poly.entity_id
_entity_poly.type
_entity_poly.pdbx_seq_one_letter_code
_entity_poly.pdbx_strand_id
1 'polypeptide(L)'
;MAIVAIADPGQDILVPKPGFPLYSTLCQPNGIESRQYRLEMDDKGLIDLVHLESLFDSQTSIIVNNPSNPTGVVFPKEHLEQILELAQKYKVPIIADEIYGDLVYGEGARFHPMATLSPRVPIITCDGIGKRYLVPGWRLGWLIVHDRCGGVLSEIKKGIVALSQKIVGPCALIQGALPSILRDTPSEFFDNTKKLLASNAATVYEKLSRVPGLRPLKPQGAMYMMVGFDPSLFGDETKFVRGLISEESVYCLPGSAFSLPNWFRLVLAFPNETTTEACERIAAYCTRHLRPCVERLEAEMSIKKKLWKIVRNLSSTYGNFAFVGDSANSVLIQKRGFFLIFYYLITCTYYHTPQSILFDKCTI
;
A
#
# COMPACT_ATOMS: atom_id res chain seq x y z
N MET A 1 -18.60 -7.44 -13.51
CA MET A 1 -20.00 -7.89 -13.34
C MET A 1 -20.53 -7.53 -11.95
N ALA A 2 -19.93 -8.00 -10.84
CA ALA A 2 -20.41 -7.68 -9.49
C ALA A 2 -20.58 -6.17 -9.22
N ILE A 3 -19.56 -5.35 -9.52
CA ILE A 3 -19.60 -3.87 -9.37
C ILE A 3 -20.81 -3.25 -10.07
N VAL A 4 -20.99 -3.52 -11.37
CA VAL A 4 -22.06 -2.93 -12.19
C VAL A 4 -23.44 -3.50 -11.85
N ALA A 5 -23.49 -4.67 -11.22
CA ALA A 5 -24.75 -5.25 -10.79
C ALA A 5 -25.22 -4.70 -9.45
N ILE A 6 -24.30 -4.25 -8.58
CA ILE A 6 -24.61 -3.85 -7.21
C ILE A 6 -24.77 -2.34 -7.02
N ALA A 7 -24.18 -1.53 -7.91
CA ALA A 7 -24.18 -0.09 -7.82
C ALA A 7 -24.57 0.56 -9.15
N ASP A 8 -25.42 1.57 -9.06
CA ASP A 8 -25.83 2.44 -10.15
C ASP A 8 -24.91 3.67 -10.30
N PRO A 9 -24.92 4.37 -11.45
CA PRO A 9 -24.23 5.63 -11.61
C PRO A 9 -24.63 6.65 -10.52
N GLY A 10 -23.65 7.28 -9.87
CA GLY A 10 -23.84 8.20 -8.76
C GLY A 10 -23.80 7.56 -7.37
N GLN A 11 -23.79 6.22 -7.28
CA GLN A 11 -23.55 5.50 -6.04
C GLN A 11 -22.05 5.22 -5.85
N ASP A 12 -21.68 4.81 -4.63
CA ASP A 12 -20.30 4.52 -4.28
C ASP A 12 -20.02 3.06 -3.93
N ILE A 13 -18.76 2.68 -4.13
CA ILE A 13 -18.19 1.43 -3.62
C ILE A 13 -16.91 1.78 -2.85
N LEU A 14 -16.82 1.30 -1.61
CA LEU A 14 -15.60 1.40 -0.83
C LEU A 14 -14.57 0.38 -1.32
N VAL A 15 -13.37 0.86 -1.66
CA VAL A 15 -12.25 0.07 -2.14
C VAL A 15 -11.02 0.26 -1.23
N PRO A 16 -10.14 -0.74 -1.10
CA PRO A 16 -8.97 -0.64 -0.23
C PRO A 16 -7.93 0.37 -0.73
N LYS A 17 -7.22 1.01 0.20
CA LYS A 17 -6.06 1.86 -0.04
C LYS A 17 -4.92 1.49 0.94
N PRO A 18 -3.81 0.90 0.45
CA PRO A 18 -3.56 0.49 -0.93
C PRO A 18 -4.51 -0.63 -1.39
N GLY A 19 -4.80 -0.70 -2.69
CA GLY A 19 -5.70 -1.70 -3.24
C GLY A 19 -5.47 -1.96 -4.73
N PHE A 20 -5.88 -3.14 -5.21
CA PHE A 20 -5.73 -3.52 -6.61
C PHE A 20 -6.46 -2.50 -7.53
N PRO A 21 -5.77 -1.89 -8.52
CA PRO A 21 -6.30 -0.73 -9.23
C PRO A 21 -7.56 -1.00 -10.06
N LEU A 22 -7.78 -2.28 -10.39
CA LEU A 22 -8.90 -2.72 -11.21
C LEU A 22 -10.25 -2.28 -10.61
N TYR A 23 -10.38 -2.19 -9.27
CA TYR A 23 -11.64 -1.79 -8.66
C TYR A 23 -12.04 -0.38 -9.11
N SER A 24 -11.16 0.61 -8.95
CA SER A 24 -11.43 1.99 -9.40
C SER A 24 -11.55 2.09 -10.93
N THR A 25 -10.72 1.36 -11.68
CA THR A 25 -10.79 1.31 -13.16
C THR A 25 -12.13 0.76 -13.66
N LEU A 26 -12.78 -0.15 -12.92
CA LEU A 26 -14.10 -0.66 -13.26
C LEU A 26 -15.25 0.25 -12.79
N CYS A 27 -15.07 0.99 -11.69
CA CYS A 27 -16.09 1.92 -11.18
C CYS A 27 -16.24 3.15 -12.08
N GLN A 28 -15.13 3.84 -12.40
CA GLN A 28 -15.16 5.14 -13.07
C GLN A 28 -15.93 5.18 -14.40
N PRO A 29 -15.74 4.25 -15.36
CA PRO A 29 -16.46 4.28 -16.64
C PRO A 29 -17.97 4.02 -16.50
N ASN A 30 -18.41 3.45 -15.38
CA ASN A 30 -19.82 3.19 -15.09
C ASN A 30 -20.46 4.30 -14.25
N GLY A 31 -19.77 5.41 -14.03
CA GLY A 31 -20.28 6.52 -13.20
C GLY A 31 -20.39 6.16 -11.71
N ILE A 32 -19.74 5.10 -11.26
CA ILE A 32 -19.72 4.65 -9.86
C ILE A 32 -18.51 5.30 -9.18
N GLU A 33 -18.72 5.92 -8.02
CA GLU A 33 -17.64 6.52 -7.23
C GLU A 33 -16.85 5.43 -6.48
N SER A 34 -15.53 5.39 -6.64
CA SER A 34 -14.67 4.50 -5.84
C SER A 34 -14.06 5.24 -4.64
N ARG A 35 -14.77 5.25 -3.50
CA ARG A 35 -14.25 5.83 -2.25
C ARG A 35 -13.27 4.88 -1.58
N GLN A 36 -12.24 5.42 -0.94
CA GLN A 36 -11.12 4.61 -0.44
C GLN A 36 -11.16 4.45 1.08
N TYR A 37 -11.16 3.21 1.59
CA TYR A 37 -10.86 2.93 3.01
C TYR A 37 -9.37 2.62 3.20
N ARG A 38 -8.83 2.91 4.38
CA ARG A 38 -7.38 2.84 4.64
C ARG A 38 -6.99 1.46 5.18
N LEU A 39 -5.78 1.03 4.85
CA LEU A 39 -5.07 -0.02 5.56
C LEU A 39 -3.95 0.59 6.41
N GLU A 40 -3.73 0.02 7.59
CA GLU A 40 -2.70 0.44 8.55
C GLU A 40 -1.32 -0.09 8.14
N MET A 41 -0.70 0.57 7.16
CA MET A 41 0.53 0.11 6.51
C MET A 41 1.79 0.16 7.41
N ASP A 42 1.78 0.99 8.45
CA ASP A 42 2.88 1.09 9.42
C ASP A 42 2.78 0.06 10.57
N ASP A 43 1.71 -0.77 10.58
CA ASP A 43 1.53 -1.89 11.52
C ASP A 43 1.34 -3.22 10.75
N LYS A 44 0.16 -3.86 10.83
CA LYS A 44 -0.10 -5.19 10.27
C LYS A 44 -0.70 -5.16 8.87
N GLY A 45 -0.94 -3.98 8.29
CA GLY A 45 -1.62 -3.82 7.00
C GLY A 45 -3.09 -4.27 7.02
N LEU A 46 -3.72 -4.25 8.19
CA LEU A 46 -5.16 -4.52 8.35
C LEU A 46 -5.99 -3.29 8.01
N ILE A 47 -7.30 -3.48 7.81
CA ILE A 47 -8.23 -2.37 7.58
C ILE A 47 -8.33 -1.49 8.83
N ASP A 48 -8.23 -0.17 8.66
CA ASP A 48 -8.60 0.82 9.68
C ASP A 48 -10.13 0.78 9.85
N LEU A 49 -10.61 0.05 10.86
CA LEU A 49 -12.04 -0.17 11.09
C LEU A 49 -12.77 1.12 11.48
N VAL A 50 -12.10 2.06 12.14
CA VAL A 50 -12.69 3.35 12.53
C VAL A 50 -12.93 4.20 11.30
N HIS A 51 -11.94 4.28 10.41
CA HIS A 51 -12.10 4.97 9.14
C HIS A 51 -13.12 4.26 8.25
N LEU A 52 -13.10 2.93 8.19
CA LEU A 52 -14.09 2.17 7.43
C LEU A 52 -15.52 2.49 7.91
N GLU A 53 -15.76 2.44 9.21
CA GLU A 53 -17.07 2.76 9.79
C GLU A 53 -17.51 4.20 9.45
N SER A 54 -16.58 5.17 9.49
CA SER A 54 -16.88 6.57 9.16
C SER A 54 -17.34 6.81 7.71
N LEU A 55 -17.09 5.84 6.82
CA LEU A 55 -17.42 5.96 5.41
C LEU A 55 -18.79 5.35 5.06
N PHE A 56 -19.35 4.50 5.92
CA PHE A 56 -20.60 3.81 5.61
C PHE A 56 -21.81 4.74 5.60
N ASP A 57 -22.58 4.66 4.51
CA ASP A 57 -23.90 5.27 4.38
C ASP A 57 -24.89 4.29 3.69
N SER A 58 -26.11 4.76 3.42
CA SER A 58 -27.18 3.92 2.88
C SER A 58 -26.99 3.47 1.43
N GLN A 59 -26.03 4.04 0.69
CA GLN A 59 -25.79 3.72 -0.73
C GLN A 59 -24.52 2.88 -0.94
N THR A 60 -23.82 2.58 0.14
CA THR A 60 -22.47 2.01 0.08
C THR A 60 -22.47 0.50 -0.12
N SER A 61 -21.63 0.03 -1.04
CA SER A 61 -21.12 -1.35 -1.07
C SER A 61 -19.63 -1.37 -0.76
N ILE A 62 -19.07 -2.51 -0.32
CA ILE A 62 -17.62 -2.62 -0.03
C ILE A 62 -16.97 -3.76 -0.82
N ILE A 63 -15.77 -3.53 -1.34
CA ILE A 63 -14.88 -4.57 -1.84
C ILE A 63 -13.84 -4.90 -0.76
N VAL A 64 -13.76 -6.17 -0.36
CA VAL A 64 -12.70 -6.67 0.52
C VAL A 64 -11.84 -7.65 -0.26
N ASN A 65 -10.52 -7.41 -0.32
CA ASN A 65 -9.58 -8.30 -0.99
C ASN A 65 -8.69 -9.02 0.03
N ASN A 66 -8.90 -10.32 0.19
CA ASN A 66 -8.21 -11.13 1.18
C ASN A 66 -7.98 -12.56 0.64
N PRO A 67 -6.74 -13.06 0.57
CA PRO A 67 -5.47 -12.37 0.80
C PRO A 67 -5.23 -11.19 -0.16
N SER A 68 -4.54 -10.16 0.33
CA SER A 68 -4.48 -8.86 -0.36
C SER A 68 -3.44 -8.80 -1.49
N ASN A 69 -3.84 -8.20 -2.61
CA ASN A 69 -2.96 -7.53 -3.57
C ASN A 69 -3.18 -6.02 -3.41
N PRO A 70 -2.16 -5.24 -2.99
CA PRO A 70 -0.74 -5.54 -3.16
C PRO A 70 0.02 -6.04 -1.92
N THR A 71 -0.60 -6.08 -0.73
CA THR A 71 0.17 -6.19 0.51
C THR A 71 0.64 -7.60 0.85
N GLY A 72 -0.06 -8.63 0.35
CA GLY A 72 0.15 -10.03 0.73
C GLY A 72 -0.32 -10.38 2.15
N VAL A 73 -1.01 -9.45 2.83
CA VAL A 73 -1.59 -9.69 4.16
C VAL A 73 -2.79 -10.63 4.06
N VAL A 74 -2.93 -11.49 5.07
CA VAL A 74 -4.08 -12.37 5.28
C VAL A 74 -4.79 -11.92 6.54
N PHE A 75 -6.05 -11.50 6.40
CA PHE A 75 -6.82 -11.02 7.55
C PHE A 75 -7.14 -12.16 8.53
N PRO A 76 -6.83 -11.99 9.83
CA PRO A 76 -7.26 -12.92 10.87
C PRO A 76 -8.77 -13.06 10.91
N LYS A 77 -9.25 -14.20 11.42
CA LYS A 77 -10.68 -14.50 11.53
C LYS A 77 -11.42 -13.41 12.30
N GLU A 78 -10.87 -12.97 13.42
CA GLU A 78 -11.46 -11.98 14.32
C GLU A 78 -11.62 -10.63 13.60
N HIS A 79 -10.64 -10.25 12.76
CA HIS A 79 -10.70 -9.03 11.97
C HIS A 79 -11.78 -9.10 10.88
N LEU A 80 -11.94 -10.25 10.24
CA LEU A 80 -13.02 -10.49 9.28
C LEU A 80 -14.40 -10.44 9.95
N GLU A 81 -14.53 -11.00 11.15
CA GLU A 81 -15.76 -10.93 11.97
C GLU A 81 -16.11 -9.47 12.30
N GLN A 82 -15.13 -8.63 12.67
CA GLN A 82 -15.36 -7.19 12.91
C GLN A 82 -15.83 -6.44 11.66
N ILE A 83 -15.25 -6.73 10.49
CA ILE A 83 -15.72 -6.16 9.21
C ILE A 83 -17.18 -6.55 8.95
N LEU A 84 -17.52 -7.82 9.18
CA LEU A 84 -18.87 -8.35 8.99
C LEU A 84 -19.87 -7.75 9.99
N GLU A 85 -19.47 -7.49 11.22
CA GLU A 85 -20.29 -6.80 12.23
C GLU A 85 -20.64 -5.38 11.78
N LEU A 86 -19.66 -4.62 11.26
CA LEU A 86 -19.92 -3.30 10.72
C LEU A 86 -20.82 -3.37 9.48
N ALA A 87 -20.51 -4.25 8.52
CA ALA A 87 -21.34 -4.42 7.33
C ALA A 87 -22.79 -4.79 7.67
N GLN A 88 -23.00 -5.64 8.69
CA GLN A 88 -24.33 -5.97 9.20
C GLN A 88 -25.01 -4.77 9.86
N LYS A 89 -24.30 -4.01 10.70
CA LYS A 89 -24.81 -2.81 11.38
C LYS A 89 -25.32 -1.77 10.39
N TYR A 90 -24.57 -1.53 9.31
CA TYR A 90 -24.91 -0.53 8.28
C TYR A 90 -25.67 -1.09 7.08
N LYS A 91 -25.97 -2.41 7.07
CA LYS A 91 -26.67 -3.12 5.98
C LYS A 91 -25.97 -3.01 4.62
N VAL A 92 -24.64 -3.03 4.65
CA VAL A 92 -23.79 -2.91 3.47
C VAL A 92 -23.45 -4.29 2.92
N PRO A 93 -23.72 -4.59 1.63
CA PRO A 93 -23.30 -5.84 1.01
C PRO A 93 -21.80 -5.82 0.70
N ILE A 94 -21.19 -7.00 0.64
CA ILE A 94 -19.75 -7.15 0.41
C ILE A 94 -19.47 -7.87 -0.90
N ILE A 95 -18.53 -7.35 -1.68
CA ILE A 95 -17.84 -8.09 -2.74
C ILE A 95 -16.51 -8.60 -2.15
N ALA A 96 -16.38 -9.90 -1.99
CA ALA A 96 -15.16 -10.52 -1.48
C ALA A 96 -14.28 -10.98 -2.66
N ASP A 97 -13.16 -10.29 -2.92
CA ASP A 97 -12.15 -10.73 -3.87
C ASP A 97 -11.20 -11.71 -3.17
N GLU A 98 -11.45 -13.00 -3.39
CA GLU A 98 -10.79 -14.13 -2.72
C GLU A 98 -9.92 -14.94 -3.70
N ILE A 99 -9.51 -14.34 -4.83
CA ILE A 99 -8.71 -15.00 -5.89
C ILE A 99 -7.37 -15.60 -5.39
N TYR A 100 -6.92 -15.21 -4.20
CA TYR A 100 -5.71 -15.71 -3.54
C TYR A 100 -6.01 -16.65 -2.35
N GLY A 101 -7.26 -17.07 -2.13
CA GLY A 101 -7.71 -17.76 -0.91
C GLY A 101 -6.83 -18.95 -0.50
N ASP A 102 -6.45 -19.79 -1.45
CA ASP A 102 -5.60 -20.98 -1.18
C ASP A 102 -4.09 -20.70 -1.20
N LEU A 103 -3.68 -19.45 -1.47
CA LEU A 103 -2.29 -19.02 -1.49
C LEU A 103 -1.90 -18.36 -0.16
N VAL A 104 -2.10 -19.09 0.93
CA VAL A 104 -1.68 -18.71 2.29
C VAL A 104 -0.52 -19.60 2.75
N TYR A 105 0.55 -18.97 3.20
CA TYR A 105 1.81 -19.64 3.53
C TYR A 105 2.53 -19.04 4.75
N GLY A 106 2.01 -17.96 5.33
CA GLY A 106 2.53 -17.37 6.57
C GLY A 106 2.33 -18.31 7.76
N GLU A 107 3.29 -18.34 8.67
CA GLU A 107 3.19 -19.10 9.91
C GLU A 107 1.97 -18.65 10.73
N GLY A 108 1.15 -19.61 11.17
CA GLY A 108 -0.10 -19.35 11.90
C GLY A 108 -1.24 -18.73 11.07
N ALA A 109 -0.96 -18.22 9.86
CA ALA A 109 -1.97 -17.61 9.02
C ALA A 109 -2.93 -18.66 8.43
N ARG A 110 -4.21 -18.31 8.38
CA ARG A 110 -5.28 -19.15 7.83
C ARG A 110 -6.21 -18.29 6.99
N PHE A 111 -6.58 -18.81 5.82
CA PHE A 111 -7.63 -18.21 5.02
C PHE A 111 -8.99 -18.64 5.55
N HIS A 112 -9.88 -17.67 5.69
CA HIS A 112 -11.28 -17.89 6.02
C HIS A 112 -12.11 -17.23 4.92
N PRO A 113 -12.84 -18.00 4.09
CA PRO A 113 -13.76 -17.41 3.14
C PRO A 113 -14.79 -16.59 3.91
N MET A 114 -14.92 -15.31 3.59
CA MET A 114 -15.69 -14.35 4.38
C MET A 114 -17.15 -14.79 4.53
N ALA A 115 -17.72 -15.40 3.49
CA ALA A 115 -19.08 -15.93 3.51
C ALA A 115 -19.30 -17.13 4.46
N THR A 116 -18.24 -17.76 4.97
CA THR A 116 -18.37 -18.82 6.00
C THR A 116 -18.53 -18.25 7.40
N LEU A 117 -18.15 -16.98 7.62
CA LEU A 117 -18.13 -16.33 8.93
C LEU A 117 -19.42 -15.59 9.27
N SER A 118 -20.22 -15.19 8.27
CA SER A 118 -21.53 -14.57 8.50
C SER A 118 -22.65 -15.27 7.74
N PRO A 119 -23.76 -15.63 8.42
CA PRO A 119 -24.98 -16.06 7.73
C PRO A 119 -25.89 -14.88 7.33
N ARG A 120 -25.58 -13.64 7.72
CA ARG A 120 -26.49 -12.49 7.58
C ARG A 120 -26.08 -11.48 6.53
N VAL A 121 -24.79 -11.22 6.40
CA VAL A 121 -24.28 -10.24 5.44
C VAL A 121 -24.35 -10.83 4.03
N PRO A 122 -25.03 -10.18 3.07
CA PRO A 122 -25.02 -10.63 1.68
C PRO A 122 -23.64 -10.43 1.05
N ILE A 123 -23.07 -11.50 0.49
CA ILE A 123 -21.70 -11.50 -0.03
C ILE A 123 -21.67 -12.03 -1.46
N ILE A 124 -20.95 -11.35 -2.35
CA ILE A 124 -20.59 -11.85 -3.68
C ILE A 124 -19.10 -12.16 -3.68
N THR A 125 -18.73 -13.43 -3.62
CA THR A 125 -17.33 -13.87 -3.71
C THR A 125 -16.89 -13.91 -5.17
N CYS A 126 -15.71 -13.35 -5.46
CA CYS A 126 -15.02 -13.43 -6.74
C CYS A 126 -13.80 -14.33 -6.59
N ASP A 127 -13.70 -15.36 -7.42
CA ASP A 127 -12.59 -16.32 -7.39
C ASP A 127 -12.35 -16.92 -8.80
N GLY A 128 -11.31 -17.72 -8.98
CA GLY A 128 -10.96 -18.31 -10.27
C GLY A 128 -9.63 -19.05 -10.30
N ILE A 129 -9.33 -19.65 -11.44
CA ILE A 129 -8.13 -20.48 -11.60
C ILE A 129 -6.86 -19.68 -11.88
N GLY A 130 -6.97 -18.37 -12.10
CA GLY A 130 -5.87 -17.56 -12.63
C GLY A 130 -4.63 -17.44 -11.73
N LYS A 131 -4.78 -17.64 -10.41
CA LYS A 131 -3.67 -17.51 -9.44
C LYS A 131 -3.33 -18.85 -8.82
N ARG A 132 -4.30 -19.49 -8.17
CA ARG A 132 -4.12 -20.81 -7.54
C ARG A 132 -3.58 -21.88 -8.49
N TYR A 133 -4.00 -21.86 -9.77
CA TYR A 133 -3.60 -22.83 -10.78
C TYR A 133 -2.60 -22.27 -11.80
N LEU A 134 -2.04 -21.07 -11.56
CA LEU A 134 -1.00 -20.46 -12.38
C LEU A 134 -1.33 -20.28 -13.88
N VAL A 135 -2.62 -20.16 -14.22
CA VAL A 135 -3.10 -20.01 -15.62
C VAL A 135 -3.89 -18.70 -15.83
N PRO A 136 -3.33 -17.52 -15.49
CA PRO A 136 -4.05 -16.25 -15.64
C PRO A 136 -4.46 -15.96 -17.09
N GLY A 137 -3.74 -16.50 -18.07
CA GLY A 137 -4.03 -16.39 -19.50
C GLY A 137 -5.25 -17.18 -19.99
N TRP A 138 -5.75 -18.15 -19.20
CA TRP A 138 -6.92 -18.97 -19.59
C TRP A 138 -8.27 -18.27 -19.34
N ARG A 139 -8.25 -17.13 -18.65
CA ARG A 139 -9.38 -16.20 -18.50
C ARG A 139 -10.65 -16.86 -17.93
N LEU A 140 -10.51 -17.72 -16.92
CA LEU A 140 -11.65 -18.34 -16.22
C LEU A 140 -11.68 -17.96 -14.74
N GLY A 141 -12.84 -17.45 -14.32
CA GLY A 141 -13.20 -17.16 -12.93
C GLY A 141 -14.71 -17.18 -12.77
N TRP A 142 -15.20 -17.04 -11.54
CA TRP A 142 -16.62 -17.17 -11.20
C TRP A 142 -17.02 -16.19 -10.09
N LEU A 143 -18.33 -16.01 -9.98
CA LEU A 143 -18.97 -15.31 -8.87
C LEU A 143 -19.79 -16.32 -8.07
N ILE A 144 -19.68 -16.28 -6.74
CA ILE A 144 -20.52 -17.06 -5.82
C ILE A 144 -21.38 -16.06 -5.05
N VAL A 145 -22.71 -16.16 -5.22
CA VAL A 145 -23.67 -15.29 -4.54
C VAL A 145 -24.14 -15.96 -3.26
N HIS A 146 -23.70 -15.43 -2.12
CA HIS A 146 -24.08 -15.87 -0.78
C HIS A 146 -25.22 -14.99 -0.26
N ASP A 147 -26.45 -15.39 -0.59
CA ASP A 147 -27.67 -14.68 -0.22
C ASP A 147 -28.47 -15.51 0.79
N ARG A 148 -28.00 -15.51 2.04
CA ARG A 148 -28.51 -16.38 3.10
C ARG A 148 -29.69 -15.80 3.88
N CYS A 149 -30.04 -14.54 3.63
CA CYS A 149 -31.09 -13.82 4.36
C CYS A 149 -32.14 -13.23 3.41
N GLY A 150 -33.10 -14.04 2.98
CA GLY A 150 -34.35 -13.52 2.42
C GLY A 150 -34.30 -13.01 0.98
N GLY A 151 -33.23 -13.31 0.21
CA GLY A 151 -33.20 -12.99 -1.22
C GLY A 151 -32.77 -11.55 -1.54
N VAL A 152 -31.96 -10.92 -0.67
CA VAL A 152 -31.52 -9.52 -0.83
C VAL A 152 -30.72 -9.30 -2.12
N LEU A 153 -29.98 -10.31 -2.57
CA LEU A 153 -29.20 -10.28 -3.81
C LEU A 153 -29.92 -10.99 -4.97
N SER A 154 -31.22 -11.31 -4.85
CA SER A 154 -31.95 -12.04 -5.89
C SER A 154 -32.02 -11.28 -7.21
N GLU A 155 -32.38 -9.99 -7.19
CA GLU A 155 -32.39 -9.12 -8.37
C GLU A 155 -30.96 -8.84 -8.88
N ILE A 156 -29.99 -8.68 -7.97
CA ILE A 156 -28.57 -8.54 -8.32
C ILE A 156 -28.08 -9.77 -9.08
N LYS A 157 -28.46 -10.98 -8.65
CA LYS A 157 -28.12 -12.24 -9.32
C LYS A 157 -28.73 -12.30 -10.72
N LYS A 158 -29.99 -11.89 -10.90
CA LYS A 158 -30.61 -11.78 -12.23
C LYS A 158 -29.86 -10.77 -13.11
N GLY A 159 -29.49 -9.62 -12.55
CA GLY A 159 -28.65 -8.61 -13.20
C GLY A 159 -27.29 -9.15 -13.64
N ILE A 160 -26.60 -9.93 -12.79
CA ILE A 160 -25.35 -10.60 -13.13
C ILE A 160 -25.54 -11.55 -14.32
N VAL A 161 -26.62 -12.35 -14.33
CA VAL A 161 -26.93 -13.26 -15.45
C VAL A 161 -27.17 -12.47 -16.74
N ALA A 162 -27.96 -11.39 -16.68
CA ALA A 162 -28.18 -10.52 -17.83
C ALA A 162 -26.87 -9.88 -18.34
N LEU A 163 -26.02 -9.37 -17.45
CA LEU A 163 -24.72 -8.80 -17.81
C LEU A 163 -23.77 -9.81 -18.42
N SER A 164 -23.85 -11.09 -18.03
CA SER A 164 -23.01 -12.15 -18.58
C SER A 164 -23.25 -12.37 -20.08
N GLN A 165 -24.45 -12.08 -20.57
CA GLN A 165 -24.82 -12.20 -21.98
C GLN A 165 -24.07 -11.19 -22.86
N LYS A 166 -23.56 -10.08 -22.30
CA LYS A 166 -22.78 -9.08 -23.07
C LYS A 166 -21.46 -9.65 -23.59
N ILE A 167 -20.87 -10.61 -22.89
CA ILE A 167 -19.56 -11.21 -23.22
C ILE A 167 -19.65 -12.69 -23.60
N VAL A 168 -20.83 -13.30 -23.44
CA VAL A 168 -21.12 -14.70 -23.80
C VAL A 168 -20.21 -15.73 -23.09
N GLY A 169 -19.76 -15.38 -21.88
CA GLY A 169 -19.00 -16.26 -21.00
C GLY A 169 -17.53 -16.52 -21.41
N PRO A 170 -16.80 -17.31 -20.61
CA PRO A 170 -15.40 -17.65 -20.85
C PRO A 170 -15.25 -18.82 -21.85
N CYS A 171 -14.01 -19.14 -22.26
CA CYS A 171 -13.72 -20.21 -23.20
C CYS A 171 -14.35 -21.56 -22.80
N ALA A 172 -15.19 -22.14 -23.67
CA ALA A 172 -15.91 -23.39 -23.41
C ALA A 172 -14.98 -24.59 -23.14
N LEU A 173 -13.81 -24.64 -23.77
CA LEU A 173 -12.83 -25.70 -23.53
C LEU A 173 -12.31 -25.69 -22.08
N ILE A 174 -12.01 -24.50 -21.56
CA ILE A 174 -11.54 -24.35 -20.18
C ILE A 174 -12.69 -24.63 -19.19
N GLN A 175 -13.92 -24.24 -19.52
CA GLN A 175 -15.11 -24.62 -18.74
C GLN A 175 -15.29 -26.15 -18.68
N GLY A 176 -15.16 -26.85 -19.81
CA GLY A 176 -15.24 -28.31 -19.88
C GLY A 176 -14.13 -29.02 -19.11
N ALA A 177 -12.94 -28.43 -19.03
CA ALA A 177 -11.81 -28.96 -18.26
C ALA A 177 -11.90 -28.66 -16.75
N LEU A 178 -12.70 -27.67 -16.33
CA LEU A 178 -12.75 -27.19 -14.95
C LEU A 178 -12.99 -28.30 -13.90
N PRO A 179 -13.94 -29.24 -14.08
CA PRO A 179 -14.15 -30.31 -13.09
C PRO A 179 -12.89 -31.15 -12.83
N SER A 180 -12.13 -31.47 -13.89
CA SER A 180 -10.87 -32.20 -13.77
C SER A 180 -9.75 -31.33 -13.19
N ILE A 181 -9.66 -30.05 -13.56
CA ILE A 181 -8.70 -29.12 -12.95
C ILE A 181 -8.93 -29.06 -11.43
N LEU A 182 -10.18 -28.93 -10.98
CA LEU A 182 -10.51 -28.81 -9.56
C LEU A 182 -10.27 -30.11 -8.78
N ARG A 183 -10.64 -31.26 -9.36
CA ARG A 183 -10.57 -32.56 -8.69
C ARG A 183 -9.21 -33.24 -8.78
N ASP A 184 -8.57 -33.17 -9.95
CA ASP A 184 -7.46 -34.05 -10.31
C ASP A 184 -6.09 -33.37 -10.15
N THR A 185 -6.03 -32.05 -9.89
CA THR A 185 -4.77 -31.35 -9.60
C THR A 185 -4.22 -31.82 -8.25
N PRO A 186 -3.00 -32.40 -8.19
CA PRO A 186 -2.46 -32.97 -6.97
C PRO A 186 -2.17 -31.90 -5.91
N SER A 187 -2.31 -32.26 -4.63
CA SER A 187 -2.00 -31.36 -3.50
C SER A 187 -0.56 -30.84 -3.55
N GLU A 188 0.37 -31.68 -4.01
CA GLU A 188 1.78 -31.36 -4.17
C GLU A 188 2.01 -30.12 -5.05
N PHE A 189 1.21 -29.91 -6.11
CA PHE A 189 1.30 -28.73 -6.95
C PHE A 189 1.07 -27.44 -6.14
N PHE A 190 0.04 -27.43 -5.28
CA PHE A 190 -0.27 -26.28 -4.43
C PHE A 190 0.78 -26.11 -3.32
N ASP A 191 1.24 -27.21 -2.73
CA ASP A 191 2.24 -27.17 -1.66
C ASP A 191 3.59 -26.67 -2.16
N ASN A 192 4.04 -27.10 -3.34
CA ASN A 192 5.26 -26.63 -3.96
C ASN A 192 5.16 -25.13 -4.32
N THR A 193 4.00 -24.68 -4.81
CA THR A 193 3.75 -23.25 -5.06
C THR A 193 3.83 -22.43 -3.78
N LYS A 194 3.15 -22.87 -2.71
CA LYS A 194 3.20 -22.19 -1.39
C LYS A 194 4.61 -22.18 -0.79
N LYS A 195 5.37 -23.27 -0.91
CA LYS A 195 6.76 -23.37 -0.44
C LYS A 195 7.66 -22.35 -1.12
N LEU A 196 7.57 -22.21 -2.46
CA LEU A 196 8.31 -21.20 -3.21
C LEU A 196 7.96 -19.78 -2.73
N LEU A 197 6.66 -19.47 -2.64
CA LEU A 197 6.19 -18.16 -2.19
C LEU A 197 6.64 -17.84 -0.76
N ALA A 198 6.58 -18.82 0.15
CA ALA A 198 7.04 -18.68 1.53
C ALA A 198 8.55 -18.42 1.61
N SER A 199 9.34 -19.18 0.85
CA SER A 199 10.80 -19.03 0.78
C SER A 199 11.19 -17.63 0.28
N ASN A 200 10.56 -17.19 -0.81
CA ASN A 200 10.77 -15.85 -1.35
C ASN A 200 10.30 -14.75 -0.39
N ALA A 201 9.13 -14.91 0.24
CA ALA A 201 8.64 -13.96 1.24
C ALA A 201 9.62 -13.80 2.42
N ALA A 202 10.16 -14.91 2.94
CA ALA A 202 11.14 -14.89 4.01
C ALA A 202 12.44 -14.21 3.56
N THR A 203 12.95 -14.56 2.38
CA THR A 203 14.19 -14.01 1.81
C THR A 203 14.10 -12.50 1.60
N VAL A 204 13.02 -12.03 0.94
CA VAL A 204 12.80 -10.60 0.69
C VAL A 204 12.65 -9.84 2.01
N TYR A 205 11.85 -10.36 2.94
CA TYR A 205 11.63 -9.71 4.23
C TYR A 205 12.94 -9.60 5.02
N GLU A 206 13.70 -10.70 5.14
CA GLU A 206 14.96 -10.71 5.89
C GLU A 206 16.00 -9.75 5.30
N LYS A 207 16.24 -9.83 3.98
CA LYS A 207 17.26 -9.01 3.32
C LYS A 207 16.89 -7.52 3.35
N LEU A 208 15.66 -7.17 3.01
CA LEU A 208 15.26 -5.77 2.89
C LEU A 208 14.98 -5.10 4.25
N SER A 209 14.58 -5.86 5.29
CA SER A 209 14.42 -5.30 6.65
C SER A 209 15.75 -4.81 7.25
N ARG A 210 16.89 -5.32 6.76
CA ARG A 210 18.23 -4.91 7.23
C ARG A 210 18.74 -3.66 6.53
N VAL A 211 18.09 -3.21 5.46
CA VAL A 211 18.52 -2.03 4.69
C VAL A 211 17.96 -0.76 5.36
N PRO A 212 18.81 0.15 5.85
CA PRO A 212 18.34 1.38 6.47
C PRO A 212 17.45 2.18 5.52
N GLY A 213 16.31 2.65 6.02
CA GLY A 213 15.33 3.39 5.22
C GLY A 213 14.34 2.53 4.44
N LEU A 214 14.44 1.19 4.45
CA LEU A 214 13.40 0.30 3.93
C LEU A 214 12.54 -0.29 5.06
N ARG A 215 11.25 -0.51 4.77
CA ARG A 215 10.25 -1.06 5.69
C ARG A 215 9.35 -2.06 4.95
N PRO A 216 9.78 -3.32 4.77
CA PRO A 216 8.94 -4.34 4.16
C PRO A 216 7.80 -4.75 5.10
N LEU A 217 6.58 -4.85 4.57
CA LEU A 217 5.43 -5.41 5.28
C LEU A 217 5.40 -6.92 5.02
N LYS A 218 5.60 -7.75 6.06
CA LYS A 218 5.70 -9.21 5.91
C LYS A 218 4.38 -9.81 5.41
N PRO A 219 4.35 -10.46 4.22
CA PRO A 219 3.15 -11.07 3.70
C PRO A 219 2.93 -12.45 4.33
N GLN A 220 1.67 -12.85 4.40
CA GLN A 220 1.24 -14.17 4.86
C GLN A 220 0.57 -14.98 3.72
N GLY A 221 0.32 -14.35 2.58
CA GLY A 221 -0.33 -14.97 1.44
C GLY A 221 -0.16 -14.19 0.14
N ALA A 222 -1.03 -14.49 -0.84
CA ALA A 222 -0.98 -13.95 -2.20
C ALA A 222 0.39 -14.16 -2.89
N MET A 223 0.84 -13.20 -3.70
CA MET A 223 2.07 -13.32 -4.49
C MET A 223 2.95 -12.06 -4.42
N TYR A 224 2.70 -11.19 -3.44
CA TYR A 224 3.28 -9.84 -3.41
C TYR A 224 3.77 -9.45 -2.02
N MET A 225 4.69 -8.51 -1.98
CA MET A 225 5.12 -7.79 -0.78
C MET A 225 5.17 -6.31 -1.08
N MET A 226 4.62 -5.50 -0.17
CA MET A 226 4.79 -4.05 -0.20
C MET A 226 6.00 -3.67 0.65
N VAL A 227 6.84 -2.78 0.12
CA VAL A 227 8.04 -2.28 0.79
C VAL A 227 8.01 -0.77 0.81
N GLY A 228 7.91 -0.18 2.00
CA GLY A 228 8.03 1.25 2.20
C GLY A 228 9.50 1.67 2.12
N PHE A 229 9.75 2.88 1.64
CA PHE A 229 11.08 3.49 1.71
C PHE A 229 11.00 4.92 2.25
N ASP A 230 12.11 5.41 2.81
CA ASP A 230 12.22 6.76 3.33
C ASP A 230 12.60 7.76 2.21
N PRO A 231 11.69 8.65 1.78
CA PRO A 231 11.99 9.61 0.72
C PRO A 231 13.01 10.67 1.15
N SER A 232 13.25 10.89 2.45
CA SER A 232 14.31 11.79 2.92
C SER A 232 15.70 11.22 2.66
N LEU A 233 15.82 9.89 2.62
CA LEU A 233 17.09 9.20 2.35
C LEU A 233 17.29 8.95 0.85
N PHE A 234 16.23 8.60 0.14
CA PHE A 234 16.34 8.12 -1.24
C PHE A 234 15.76 9.07 -2.31
N GLY A 235 15.15 10.18 -1.90
CA GLY A 235 14.39 11.07 -2.76
C GLY A 235 12.98 10.55 -3.05
N ASP A 236 12.26 11.23 -3.94
CA ASP A 236 10.88 10.83 -4.28
C ASP A 236 10.79 9.46 -4.97
N GLU A 237 9.56 8.92 -5.02
CA GLU A 237 9.26 7.62 -5.64
C GLU A 237 9.73 7.50 -7.08
N THR A 238 9.62 8.57 -7.87
CA THR A 238 10.02 8.55 -9.27
C THR A 238 11.53 8.37 -9.37
N LYS A 239 12.30 9.11 -8.57
CA LYS A 239 13.76 8.99 -8.51
C LYS A 239 14.18 7.61 -8.03
N PHE A 240 13.58 7.10 -6.95
CA PHE A 240 13.91 5.81 -6.38
C PHE A 240 13.69 4.66 -7.38
N VAL A 241 12.48 4.56 -7.95
CA VAL A 241 12.14 3.48 -8.89
C VAL A 241 12.93 3.59 -10.18
N ARG A 242 13.13 4.80 -10.73
CA ARG A 242 13.98 4.99 -11.91
C ARG A 242 15.43 4.61 -11.64
N GLY A 243 15.96 4.96 -10.47
CA GLY A 243 17.32 4.60 -10.05
C GLY A 243 17.53 3.10 -9.99
N LEU A 244 16.59 2.36 -9.39
CA LEU A 244 16.63 0.89 -9.38
C LEU A 244 16.65 0.30 -10.80
N ILE A 245 15.88 0.87 -11.74
CA ILE A 245 15.88 0.40 -13.13
C ILE A 245 17.22 0.74 -13.82
N SER A 246 17.67 1.99 -13.74
CA SER A 246 18.81 2.47 -14.51
C SER A 246 20.16 1.98 -13.97
N GLU A 247 20.30 1.84 -12.65
CA GLU A 247 21.56 1.47 -12.00
C GLU A 247 21.65 -0.03 -11.72
N GLU A 248 20.53 -0.67 -11.40
CA GLU A 248 20.50 -2.07 -10.96
C GLU A 248 19.79 -3.01 -11.94
N SER A 249 19.13 -2.48 -12.97
CA SER A 249 18.26 -3.26 -13.86
C SER A 249 17.15 -4.00 -13.10
N VAL A 250 16.68 -3.43 -12.00
CA VAL A 250 15.59 -3.97 -11.19
C VAL A 250 14.34 -3.10 -11.36
N TYR A 251 13.28 -3.68 -11.89
CA TYR A 251 11.98 -3.02 -11.98
C TYR A 251 11.09 -3.42 -10.82
N CYS A 252 10.63 -2.42 -10.07
CA CYS A 252 9.58 -2.57 -9.07
C CYS A 252 8.38 -1.72 -9.46
N LEU A 253 7.16 -2.17 -9.13
CA LEU A 253 5.98 -1.38 -9.41
C LEU A 253 5.82 -0.30 -8.32
N PRO A 254 5.76 1.00 -8.67
CA PRO A 254 5.61 2.08 -7.70
C PRO A 254 4.29 1.95 -6.92
N GLY A 255 4.32 2.33 -5.65
CA GLY A 255 3.19 2.27 -4.73
C GLY A 255 2.08 3.24 -5.09
N SER A 256 2.39 4.34 -5.80
CA SER A 256 1.39 5.24 -6.39
C SER A 256 0.41 4.53 -7.33
N ALA A 257 0.82 3.44 -7.99
CA ALA A 257 -0.09 2.59 -8.76
C ALA A 257 -1.23 2.02 -7.90
N PHE A 258 -1.02 1.89 -6.59
CA PHE A 258 -1.98 1.42 -5.59
C PHE A 258 -2.48 2.54 -4.67
N SER A 259 -2.30 3.81 -5.04
CA SER A 259 -2.63 4.98 -4.21
C SER A 259 -1.83 5.06 -2.89
N LEU A 260 -0.61 4.52 -2.84
CA LEU A 260 0.27 4.56 -1.67
C LEU A 260 1.70 4.96 -2.07
N PRO A 261 1.98 6.26 -2.27
CA PRO A 261 3.32 6.73 -2.64
C PRO A 261 4.35 6.43 -1.54
N ASN A 262 5.64 6.44 -1.91
CA ASN A 262 6.78 6.08 -1.03
C ASN A 262 6.80 4.61 -0.61
N TRP A 263 6.13 3.77 -1.39
CA TRP A 263 6.18 2.32 -1.31
C TRP A 263 6.46 1.75 -2.70
N PHE A 264 6.84 0.49 -2.78
CA PHE A 264 6.89 -0.27 -4.03
C PHE A 264 6.46 -1.71 -3.79
N ARG A 265 5.93 -2.35 -4.84
CA ARG A 265 5.47 -3.74 -4.77
C ARG A 265 6.47 -4.68 -5.46
N LEU A 266 6.86 -5.72 -4.75
CA LEU A 266 7.63 -6.85 -5.27
C LEU A 266 6.72 -8.05 -5.54
N VAL A 267 7.08 -8.85 -6.55
CA VAL A 267 6.41 -10.11 -6.88
C VAL A 267 7.25 -11.25 -6.33
N LEU A 268 6.62 -12.18 -5.61
CA LEU A 268 7.28 -13.29 -4.91
C LEU A 268 7.26 -14.61 -5.69
N ALA A 269 6.74 -14.59 -6.93
CA ALA A 269 6.53 -15.79 -7.74
C ALA A 269 7.70 -16.09 -8.71
N PHE A 270 8.82 -15.39 -8.59
CA PHE A 270 10.03 -15.67 -9.38
C PHE A 270 10.84 -16.82 -8.77
N PRO A 271 11.77 -17.44 -9.53
CA PRO A 271 12.76 -18.34 -8.95
C PRO A 271 13.49 -17.71 -7.75
N ASN A 272 13.92 -18.53 -6.78
CA ASN A 272 14.56 -18.03 -5.56
C ASN A 272 15.85 -17.26 -5.88
N GLU A 273 16.60 -17.69 -6.90
CA GLU A 273 17.85 -17.09 -7.34
C GLU A 273 17.61 -15.66 -7.85
N THR A 274 16.63 -15.48 -8.74
CA THR A 274 16.22 -14.16 -9.25
C THR A 274 15.72 -13.25 -8.13
N THR A 275 14.96 -13.80 -7.18
CA THR A 275 14.44 -13.04 -6.04
C THR A 275 15.59 -12.57 -5.12
N THR A 276 16.54 -13.46 -4.86
CA THR A 276 17.73 -13.19 -4.03
C THR A 276 18.61 -12.13 -4.67
N GLU A 277 18.90 -12.27 -5.96
CA GLU A 277 19.69 -11.31 -6.74
C GLU A 277 19.04 -9.93 -6.74
N ALA A 278 17.72 -9.85 -6.97
CA ALA A 278 17.00 -8.58 -6.93
C ALA A 278 17.11 -7.90 -5.56
N CYS A 279 17.01 -8.66 -4.46
CA CYS A 279 17.16 -8.11 -3.10
C CYS A 279 18.57 -7.56 -2.86
N GLU A 280 19.61 -8.27 -3.34
CA GLU A 280 21.01 -7.85 -3.20
C GLU A 280 21.28 -6.55 -3.96
N ARG A 281 20.75 -6.45 -5.18
CA ARG A 281 20.84 -5.24 -6.00
C ARG A 281 20.09 -4.05 -5.38
N ILE A 282 18.88 -4.26 -4.88
CA ILE A 282 18.12 -3.22 -4.15
C ILE A 282 18.92 -2.75 -2.92
N ALA A 283 19.48 -3.67 -2.14
CA ALA A 283 20.29 -3.34 -0.97
C ALA A 283 21.57 -2.58 -1.34
N ALA A 284 22.23 -2.96 -2.44
CA ALA A 284 23.42 -2.29 -2.96
C ALA A 284 23.10 -0.85 -3.40
N TYR A 285 22.01 -0.65 -4.15
CA TYR A 285 21.51 0.68 -4.52
C TYR A 285 21.28 1.54 -3.29
N CYS A 286 20.49 1.04 -2.33
CA CYS A 286 20.18 1.79 -1.12
C CYS A 286 21.46 2.14 -0.34
N THR A 287 22.40 1.20 -0.20
CA THR A 287 23.68 1.44 0.48
C THR A 287 24.52 2.53 -0.21
N ARG A 288 24.57 2.53 -1.55
CA ARG A 288 25.29 3.58 -2.30
C ARG A 288 24.65 4.95 -2.15
N HIS A 289 23.32 5.03 -2.10
CA HIS A 289 22.60 6.30 -1.99
C HIS A 289 22.43 6.80 -0.55
N LEU A 290 22.67 5.95 0.45
CA LEU A 290 22.76 6.35 1.87
C LEU A 290 24.03 7.16 2.18
N ARG A 291 25.21 6.75 1.69
CA ARG A 291 26.50 7.41 2.02
C ARG A 291 26.54 8.91 1.67
N PRO A 292 26.07 9.35 0.49
CA PRO A 292 26.03 10.78 0.14
C PRO A 292 25.04 11.59 0.98
N CYS A 293 24.05 10.93 1.62
CA CYS A 293 23.10 11.58 2.52
C CYS A 293 23.73 11.75 3.91
N VAL A 294 24.39 10.71 4.43
CA VAL A 294 25.13 10.76 5.71
C VAL A 294 26.24 11.81 5.65
N GLU A 295 27.06 11.83 4.59
CA GLU A 295 28.11 12.84 4.43
C GLU A 295 27.54 14.27 4.36
N ARG A 296 26.36 14.47 3.75
CA ARG A 296 25.65 15.75 3.73
C ARG A 296 25.16 16.15 5.12
N LEU A 297 24.50 15.24 5.82
CA LEU A 297 23.99 15.47 7.18
C LEU A 297 25.14 15.75 8.16
N GLU A 298 26.25 15.03 8.05
CA GLU A 298 27.45 15.27 8.84
C GLU A 298 28.09 16.64 8.53
N ALA A 299 28.13 17.04 7.25
CA ALA A 299 28.58 18.37 6.85
C ALA A 299 27.67 19.48 7.41
N GLU A 300 26.35 19.32 7.35
CA GLU A 300 25.38 20.26 7.92
C GLU A 300 25.50 20.36 9.45
N MET A 301 25.66 19.22 10.15
CA MET A 301 25.91 19.20 11.59
C MET A 301 27.26 19.85 11.96
N SER A 302 28.29 19.66 11.14
CA SER A 302 29.60 20.30 11.30
C SER A 302 29.51 21.82 11.14
N ILE A 303 28.72 22.30 10.18
CA ILE A 303 28.41 23.72 10.00
C ILE A 303 27.70 24.27 11.24
N LYS A 304 26.65 23.59 11.74
CA LYS A 304 25.96 23.98 12.98
C LYS A 304 26.91 24.07 14.18
N LYS A 305 27.81 23.09 14.37
CA LYS A 305 28.82 23.12 15.44
C LYS A 305 29.81 24.30 15.30
N LYS A 306 30.27 24.61 14.08
CA LYS A 306 31.16 25.76 13.83
C LYS A 306 30.46 27.08 14.15
N LEU A 307 29.20 27.24 13.75
CA LEU A 307 28.38 28.41 14.05
C LEU A 307 28.18 28.57 15.57
N TRP A 308 27.93 27.47 16.26
CA TRP A 308 27.82 27.46 17.72
C TRP A 308 29.11 27.93 18.42
N LYS A 309 30.27 27.58 17.86
CA LYS A 309 31.58 28.06 18.34
C LYS A 309 31.77 29.57 18.09
N ILE A 310 31.32 30.08 16.95
CA ILE A 310 31.35 31.51 16.63
C ILE A 310 30.45 32.30 17.60
N VAL A 311 29.23 31.84 17.83
CA VAL A 311 28.28 32.47 18.78
C VAL A 311 28.86 32.50 20.20
N ARG A 312 29.49 31.40 20.65
CA ARG A 312 30.17 31.37 21.96
C ARG A 312 31.34 32.36 22.06
N ASN A 313 32.18 32.44 21.02
CA ASN A 313 33.31 33.38 21.00
C ASN A 313 32.86 34.85 20.96
N LEU A 314 31.75 35.15 20.27
CA LEU A 314 31.16 36.48 20.30
C LEU A 314 30.58 36.82 21.68
N SER A 315 29.98 35.83 22.37
CA SER A 315 29.51 35.98 23.76
C SER A 315 30.65 36.24 24.75
N SER A 316 31.80 35.57 24.60
CA SER A 316 32.97 35.82 25.46
C SER A 316 33.64 37.17 25.19
N THR A 317 33.60 37.66 23.95
CA THR A 317 34.28 38.91 23.56
C THR A 317 33.46 40.15 23.89
N TYR A 318 32.12 40.07 23.77
CA TYR A 318 31.25 41.23 23.94
C TYR A 318 30.36 41.16 25.19
N GLY A 319 30.37 40.07 25.97
CA GLY A 319 29.63 39.94 27.22
C GLY A 319 28.13 39.63 27.06
N ASN A 320 27.67 38.65 27.86
CA ASN A 320 26.32 38.08 28.02
C ASN A 320 25.31 38.42 26.93
N PHE A 321 25.37 37.65 25.85
CA PHE A 321 24.25 37.42 24.97
C PHE A 321 23.45 36.21 25.48
N ALA A 322 22.13 36.38 25.69
CA ALA A 322 21.24 35.28 26.08
C ALA A 322 20.53 34.72 24.84
N PHE A 323 20.43 33.39 24.76
CA PHE A 323 19.72 32.69 23.69
C PHE A 323 18.21 32.69 23.96
N VAL A 324 17.41 33.13 22.98
CA VAL A 324 15.96 33.32 23.16
C VAL A 324 15.12 32.33 22.33
N GLY A 325 15.71 31.60 21.36
CA GLY A 325 15.00 30.53 20.63
C GLY A 325 15.76 29.95 19.42
N ASP A 326 15.45 28.69 19.08
CA ASP A 326 15.94 27.94 17.90
C ASP A 326 14.76 27.66 16.95
N SER A 327 14.86 28.03 15.68
CA SER A 327 13.92 27.64 14.63
C SER A 327 14.71 27.20 13.39
N ALA A 328 14.05 26.46 12.48
CA ALA A 328 14.71 25.77 11.37
C ALA A 328 15.70 26.63 10.55
N ASN A 329 15.52 27.96 10.48
CA ASN A 329 16.32 28.86 9.64
C ASN A 329 16.91 30.11 10.35
N SER A 330 16.87 30.23 11.67
CA SER A 330 17.41 31.44 12.34
C SER A 330 17.85 31.23 13.79
N VAL A 331 18.84 32.02 14.21
CA VAL A 331 19.27 32.14 15.62
C VAL A 331 19.07 33.58 16.09
N LEU A 332 18.33 33.75 17.19
CA LEU A 332 18.02 35.05 17.78
C LEU A 332 18.92 35.32 18.99
N ILE A 333 19.59 36.47 19.00
CA ILE A 333 20.51 36.87 20.08
C ILE A 333 20.14 38.28 20.58
N GLN A 334 19.96 38.47 21.89
CA GLN A 334 19.53 39.75 22.47
C GLN A 334 20.57 40.37 23.41
N LYS A 335 20.74 41.70 23.34
CA LYS A 335 21.48 42.50 24.35
C LYS A 335 20.92 43.92 24.48
N ARG A 336 20.61 44.36 25.71
CA ARG A 336 20.14 45.72 26.07
C ARG A 336 19.07 46.31 25.12
N GLY A 337 18.06 45.52 24.76
CA GLY A 337 16.95 45.98 23.91
C GLY A 337 17.18 45.88 22.40
N PHE A 338 18.37 45.49 21.94
CA PHE A 338 18.67 45.23 20.53
C PHE A 338 18.67 43.71 20.24
N PHE A 339 18.07 43.33 19.10
CA PHE A 339 18.04 41.96 18.59
C PHE A 339 18.99 41.84 17.39
N LEU A 340 19.93 40.88 17.44
CA LEU A 340 20.63 40.39 16.25
C LEU A 340 19.95 39.11 15.80
N ILE A 341 19.47 39.10 14.55
CA ILE A 341 18.92 37.91 13.90
C ILE A 341 19.95 37.42 12.90
N PHE A 342 20.52 36.25 13.15
CA PHE A 342 21.31 35.54 12.14
C PHE A 342 20.36 34.70 11.30
N TYR A 343 20.08 35.16 10.08
CA TYR A 343 19.41 34.36 9.07
C TYR A 343 20.41 33.42 8.41
N TYR A 344 20.14 32.12 8.45
CA TYR A 344 20.77 31.21 7.51
C TYR A 344 19.98 31.30 6.20
N LEU A 345 20.64 31.70 5.10
CA LEU A 345 20.10 31.49 3.75
C LEU A 345 20.22 29.99 3.44
N ILE A 346 19.39 29.18 4.09
CA ILE A 346 19.12 27.79 3.72
C ILE A 346 17.85 27.87 2.87
N THR A 347 18.02 28.00 1.55
CA THR A 347 16.93 27.81 0.61
C THR A 347 16.55 26.32 0.59
N CYS A 348 15.70 25.92 1.54
CA CYS A 348 14.77 24.82 1.35
C CYS A 348 13.50 25.43 0.76
N THR A 349 13.39 25.44 -0.57
CA THR A 349 12.15 25.77 -1.28
C THR A 349 11.04 24.76 -0.92
N TYR A 350 10.13 25.18 -0.04
CA TYR A 350 8.76 24.68 0.04
C TYR A 350 7.83 25.78 -0.55
N TYR A 351 7.12 25.41 -1.63
CA TYR A 351 6.01 26.03 -2.38
C TYR A 351 5.53 27.49 -2.16
N HIS A 352 5.44 28.22 -3.31
CA HIS A 352 4.51 29.29 -3.76
C HIS A 352 4.16 30.54 -2.91
N THR A 353 4.77 31.70 -3.23
CA THR A 353 4.23 33.00 -3.74
C THR A 353 5.08 34.20 -3.27
N PRO A 354 5.28 35.25 -4.09
CA PRO A 354 6.26 36.29 -3.83
C PRO A 354 5.66 37.42 -2.99
N GLN A 355 6.18 37.64 -1.78
CA GLN A 355 6.08 38.92 -1.11
C GLN A 355 7.49 39.44 -0.79
N SER A 356 7.79 40.55 -1.44
CA SER A 356 8.94 41.42 -1.22
C SER A 356 9.12 41.75 0.25
N ILE A 357 10.34 41.63 0.78
CA ILE A 357 10.72 42.23 2.06
C ILE A 357 11.86 43.22 1.82
N LEU A 358 11.56 44.45 2.20
CA LEU A 358 12.42 45.63 2.22
C LEU A 358 13.71 45.38 3.02
N PHE A 359 14.83 45.88 2.48
CA PHE A 359 15.97 46.28 3.30
C PHE A 359 15.65 47.64 3.91
N ASP A 360 15.37 47.68 5.21
CA ASP A 360 15.51 48.93 5.97
C ASP A 360 16.86 48.94 6.70
N LYS A 361 17.58 50.03 6.45
CA LYS A 361 18.92 50.31 6.94
C LYS A 361 18.91 50.44 8.46
N CYS A 362 19.86 49.79 9.12
CA CYS A 362 20.44 50.33 10.35
C CYS A 362 21.95 50.45 10.14
N THR A 363 22.37 51.68 9.90
CA THR A 363 23.76 52.13 10.05
C THR A 363 24.04 52.30 11.55
N ILE A 364 25.31 52.11 11.94
CA ILE A 364 25.86 52.20 13.32
C ILE A 364 25.30 53.37 14.12
#